data_AF-A0A3D5W6V5-F1
#
_entry.id   AF-A0A3D5W6V5-F1
#
_cell.length_a   1.000
_cell.length_b   1.000
_cell.length_c   1.000
_cell.angle_alpha   90.00
_cell.angle_beta   90.00
_cell.angle_gamma   90.00
#
_symmetry.space_group_name_H-M   'P 1'
#
loop_
_entity.id
_entity.type
_entity.pdbx_description
1 polymer ?
#
loop_
_entity_poly.entity_id
_entity_poly.type
_entity_poly.pdbx_seq_one_letter_code
_entity_poly.pdbx_strand_id
1 'polypeptide(L)'
;MDCDRYGFVFQFAVPDGSSRASAPGAAMTASETLSAEVIAAISRPGETRQFSLSEAKQVLPVLKKLTLAASDELGPFQERMTSLLDCDPRQGPLQDQFERIVRKWISQVQRLGLRVTGLWEVGFDTGDGYLCWRHPELRLAYFRHYGEDFSLRRPLAQVIEEDQPEWAFQ
;
A
#
# COMPACT_ATOMS: atom_id res chain seq x y z
N MET A 1 -2.28 41.42 3.63
CA MET A 1 -3.29 40.67 4.39
C MET A 1 -2.93 39.21 4.25
N ASP A 2 -2.60 38.63 5.39
CA ASP A 2 -1.80 37.45 5.68
C ASP A 2 -2.12 36.17 4.88
N CYS A 3 -1.15 35.67 4.11
CA CYS A 3 -1.01 34.22 3.83
C CYS A 3 0.07 33.70 4.84
N ASP A 4 -0.17 33.79 6.16
CA ASP A 4 0.70 33.15 7.17
C ASP A 4 0.12 31.80 7.56
N ARG A 5 0.96 30.77 7.43
CA ARG A 5 1.00 29.55 8.27
C ARG A 5 -0.12 28.54 8.07
N TYR A 6 0.08 27.61 7.14
CA TYR A 6 -0.22 26.19 7.40
C TYR A 6 0.74 25.30 6.60
N GLY A 7 1.61 24.59 7.32
CA GLY A 7 2.42 23.52 6.74
C GLY A 7 1.50 22.45 6.17
N PHE A 8 1.73 22.09 4.91
CA PHE A 8 0.94 21.12 4.15
C PHE A 8 1.21 19.71 4.69
N VAL A 9 0.49 19.33 5.75
CA VAL A 9 0.44 17.94 6.23
C VAL A 9 -0.63 17.22 5.42
N PHE A 10 -0.21 16.45 4.40
CA PHE A 10 -1.10 15.48 3.76
C PHE A 10 -1.46 14.40 4.77
N GLN A 11 -2.50 14.64 5.55
CA GLN A 11 -3.03 13.69 6.51
C GLN A 11 -3.96 12.73 5.76
N PHE A 12 -3.38 11.65 5.24
CA PHE A 12 -4.14 10.52 4.72
C PHE A 12 -4.82 9.81 5.88
N ALA A 13 -6.11 10.07 6.08
CA ALA A 13 -6.93 9.31 7.01
C ALA A 13 -7.16 7.90 6.44
N VAL A 14 -6.40 6.92 6.94
CA VAL A 14 -6.65 5.49 6.73
C VAL A 14 -7.75 5.08 7.71
N PRO A 15 -8.94 4.63 7.26
CA PRO A 15 -9.94 4.12 8.17
C PRO A 15 -9.44 2.82 8.83
N ASP A 16 -9.48 2.76 10.16
CA ASP A 16 -9.16 1.58 10.95
C ASP A 16 -10.36 0.62 10.95
N GLY A 17 -10.24 -0.46 10.19
CA GLY A 17 -11.26 -1.51 10.09
C GLY A 17 -11.04 -2.59 11.13
N SER A 18 -11.47 -2.35 12.37
CA SER A 18 -11.47 -3.38 13.42
C SER A 18 -12.84 -4.06 13.51
N SER A 19 -12.92 -5.34 13.12
CA SER A 19 -13.96 -6.25 13.61
C SER A 19 -13.68 -7.72 13.29
N ARG A 20 -13.88 -8.56 14.32
CA ARG A 20 -13.45 -9.97 14.42
C ARG A 20 -14.66 -10.90 14.47
N ALA A 21 -14.61 -11.93 13.61
CA ALA A 21 -15.11 -13.33 13.70
C ALA A 21 -16.62 -13.68 13.79
N SER A 22 -17.09 -14.53 12.84
CA SER A 22 -17.41 -15.97 13.07
C SER A 22 -17.93 -16.70 11.80
N ALA A 23 -17.55 -17.98 11.64
CA ALA A 23 -17.89 -18.95 10.57
C ALA A 23 -19.11 -19.84 10.97
N PRO A 24 -19.48 -20.98 10.31
CA PRO A 24 -18.99 -21.66 9.09
C PRO A 24 -20.09 -22.26 8.15
N GLY A 25 -19.71 -22.86 7.01
CA GLY A 25 -20.63 -23.72 6.24
C GLY A 25 -20.14 -24.31 4.90
N ALA A 26 -19.73 -25.58 4.93
CA ALA A 26 -19.94 -26.67 3.96
C ALA A 26 -19.42 -26.66 2.49
N ALA A 27 -18.47 -27.58 2.25
CA ALA A 27 -18.48 -28.72 1.31
C ALA A 27 -18.33 -28.58 -0.24
N MET A 28 -17.19 -29.11 -0.71
CA MET A 28 -16.98 -30.13 -1.79
C MET A 28 -17.43 -29.88 -3.26
N THR A 29 -16.49 -29.78 -4.21
CA THR A 29 -15.98 -30.88 -5.08
C THR A 29 -15.30 -30.40 -6.39
N ALA A 30 -14.16 -31.05 -6.68
CA ALA A 30 -13.61 -31.56 -7.94
C ALA A 30 -13.35 -30.69 -9.20
N SER A 31 -12.13 -30.92 -9.69
CA SER A 31 -11.63 -30.97 -11.07
C SER A 31 -10.92 -29.76 -11.69
N GLU A 32 -9.66 -30.07 -12.01
CA GLU A 32 -8.60 -29.35 -12.71
C GLU A 32 -9.03 -28.52 -13.93
N THR A 33 -8.60 -27.26 -13.90
CA THR A 33 -7.91 -26.63 -15.05
C THR A 33 -7.07 -25.47 -14.53
N LEU A 34 -5.75 -25.68 -14.47
CA LEU A 34 -4.76 -24.64 -14.18
C LEU A 34 -4.72 -23.64 -15.34
N SER A 35 -5.44 -22.53 -15.26
CA SER A 35 -5.25 -21.37 -16.15
C SER A 35 -5.86 -20.10 -15.56
N ALA A 36 -5.01 -19.14 -15.22
CA ALA A 36 -5.30 -17.72 -15.00
C ALA A 36 -6.30 -17.28 -13.89
N GLU A 37 -7.21 -18.12 -13.42
CA GLU A 37 -8.22 -17.73 -12.40
C GLU A 37 -7.64 -17.61 -10.97
N VAL A 38 -6.53 -18.27 -10.68
CA VAL A 38 -5.84 -18.17 -9.36
C VAL A 38 -5.19 -16.79 -9.14
N ILE A 39 -5.02 -15.98 -10.19
CA ILE A 39 -4.39 -14.65 -10.11
C ILE A 39 -5.41 -13.56 -9.72
N ALA A 40 -6.70 -13.85 -9.74
CA ALA A 40 -7.74 -12.89 -9.40
C ALA A 40 -8.87 -13.54 -8.59
N ALA A 41 -8.53 -14.11 -7.43
CA ALA A 41 -9.48 -14.04 -6.33
C ALA A 41 -9.77 -12.55 -6.12
N ILE A 42 -10.94 -12.11 -6.57
CA ILE A 42 -11.38 -10.72 -6.46
C ILE A 42 -11.62 -10.48 -4.97
N SER A 43 -10.55 -10.21 -4.22
CA SER A 43 -10.63 -9.67 -2.88
C SER A 43 -11.56 -8.48 -2.96
N ARG A 44 -12.57 -8.47 -2.09
CA ARG A 44 -13.49 -7.34 -2.02
C ARG A 44 -12.65 -6.09 -1.79
N PRO A 45 -12.93 -4.95 -2.43
CA PRO A 45 -12.19 -3.73 -2.17
C PRO A 45 -12.26 -3.42 -0.67
N GLY A 46 -11.14 -3.63 0.04
CA GLY A 46 -11.04 -3.50 1.50
C GLY A 46 -10.66 -4.76 2.29
N GLU A 47 -10.65 -5.97 1.69
CA GLU A 47 -10.12 -7.17 2.35
C GLU A 47 -8.60 -7.24 2.18
N THR A 48 -7.84 -7.01 3.26
CA THR A 48 -6.40 -7.23 3.29
C THR A 48 -6.11 -8.72 3.24
N ARG A 49 -5.27 -9.13 2.28
CA ARG A 49 -4.83 -10.51 2.14
C ARG A 49 -3.57 -10.71 3.00
N GLN A 50 -3.48 -11.85 3.68
CA GLN A 50 -2.23 -12.26 4.34
C GLN A 50 -1.27 -12.81 3.29
N PHE A 51 -0.01 -12.37 3.34
CA PHE A 51 1.05 -12.71 2.41
C PHE A 51 2.22 -13.38 3.14
N SER A 52 2.79 -14.43 2.55
CA SER A 52 4.14 -14.85 2.91
C SER A 52 5.18 -13.88 2.35
N LEU A 53 6.41 -13.93 2.87
CA LEU A 53 7.54 -13.15 2.34
C LEU A 53 7.80 -13.47 0.86
N SER A 54 7.63 -14.73 0.47
CA SER A 54 7.80 -15.18 -0.91
C SER A 54 6.71 -14.61 -1.82
N GLU A 55 5.46 -14.64 -1.39
CA GLU A 55 4.34 -14.04 -2.13
C GLU A 55 4.49 -12.52 -2.26
N ALA A 56 4.85 -11.84 -1.17
CA ALA A 56 5.08 -10.40 -1.16
C ALA A 56 6.18 -9.99 -2.16
N LYS A 57 7.26 -10.77 -2.26
CA LYS A 57 8.32 -10.57 -3.27
C LYS A 57 7.82 -10.75 -4.70
N GLN A 58 6.86 -11.64 -4.96
CA GLN A 58 6.27 -11.84 -6.29
C GLN A 58 5.32 -10.71 -6.69
N VAL A 59 4.59 -10.12 -5.74
CA VAL A 59 3.69 -8.99 -5.97
C VAL A 59 4.46 -7.67 -6.11
N LEU A 60 5.60 -7.53 -5.44
CA LEU A 60 6.48 -6.35 -5.46
C LEU A 60 6.76 -5.78 -6.87
N PRO A 61 7.17 -6.55 -7.91
CA PRO A 61 7.41 -6.00 -9.24
C PRO A 61 6.17 -5.37 -9.88
N VAL A 62 4.97 -5.90 -9.60
CA VAL A 62 3.71 -5.32 -10.10
C VAL A 62 3.43 -4.00 -9.39
N LEU A 63 3.54 -4.00 -8.06
CA LEU A 63 3.41 -2.78 -7.25
C LEU A 63 4.39 -1.68 -7.66
N LYS A 64 5.65 -2.04 -7.93
CA LYS A 64 6.67 -1.11 -8.42
C LYS A 64 6.26 -0.48 -9.74
N LYS A 65 5.75 -1.27 -10.69
CA LYS A 65 5.27 -0.75 -11.98
C LYS A 65 4.08 0.20 -11.81
N LEU A 66 3.10 -0.16 -10.98
CA LEU A 66 1.94 0.69 -10.69
C LEU A 66 2.35 2.01 -10.05
N THR A 67 3.24 1.93 -9.06
CA THR A 67 3.73 3.09 -8.32
C THR A 67 4.57 3.99 -9.20
N LEU A 68 5.46 3.42 -10.03
CA LEU A 68 6.28 4.17 -10.99
C LEU A 68 5.41 4.88 -12.04
N ALA A 69 4.43 4.18 -12.62
CA ALA A 69 3.52 4.79 -13.59
C ALA A 69 2.73 5.95 -12.98
N ALA A 70 2.26 5.79 -11.74
CA ALA A 70 1.53 6.85 -11.05
C ALA A 70 2.45 8.01 -10.64
N SER A 71 3.68 7.75 -10.18
CA SER A 71 4.65 8.80 -9.85
C SER A 71 5.08 9.59 -11.07
N ASP A 72 5.30 8.93 -12.20
CA ASP A 72 5.62 9.58 -13.48
C ASP A 72 4.45 10.44 -13.97
N GLU A 73 3.20 9.95 -13.82
CA GLU A 73 1.99 10.71 -14.13
C GLU A 73 1.85 11.95 -13.23
N LEU A 74 2.29 11.87 -11.97
CA LEU A 74 2.23 12.93 -10.96
C LEU A 74 3.33 14.00 -11.09
N GLY A 75 4.51 13.64 -11.59
CA GLY A 75 5.66 14.54 -11.78
C GLY A 75 5.32 15.92 -12.35
N PRO A 76 4.68 16.03 -13.54
CA PRO A 76 4.38 17.33 -14.14
C PRO A 76 3.35 18.15 -13.34
N PHE A 77 2.49 17.52 -12.53
CA PHE A 77 1.55 18.23 -11.67
C PHE A 77 2.25 18.77 -10.43
N GLN A 78 3.17 17.99 -9.85
CA GLN A 78 4.00 18.44 -8.73
C GLN A 78 4.86 19.63 -9.12
N GLU A 79 5.55 19.57 -10.26
CA GLU A 79 6.38 20.68 -10.76
C GLU A 79 5.56 21.97 -10.98
N ARG A 80 4.37 21.84 -11.58
CA ARG A 80 3.46 22.98 -11.79
C ARG A 80 2.94 23.55 -10.48
N MET A 81 2.59 22.70 -9.52
CA MET A 81 2.13 23.15 -8.20
C MET A 81 3.24 23.87 -7.44
N THR A 82 4.47 23.35 -7.43
CA THR A 82 5.63 24.00 -6.79
C THR A 82 6.02 25.32 -7.46
N SER A 83 5.71 25.48 -8.75
CA SER A 83 5.98 26.72 -9.49
C SER A 83 4.91 27.81 -9.30
N LEU A 84 3.74 27.46 -8.76
CA LEU A 84 2.64 28.38 -8.50
C LEU A 84 2.70 28.88 -7.05
N LEU A 85 2.28 30.11 -6.83
CA LEU A 85 2.11 30.66 -5.47
C LEU A 85 0.97 29.92 -4.74
N ASP A 86 1.08 29.76 -3.43
CA ASP A 86 0.12 29.02 -2.57
C ASP A 86 -1.32 29.55 -2.60
N CYS A 87 -1.49 30.80 -3.04
CA CYS A 87 -2.78 31.48 -3.08
C CYS A 87 -3.29 31.64 -4.56
N ASP A 88 -2.74 30.86 -5.53
CA ASP A 88 -3.13 30.91 -6.96
C ASP A 88 -4.38 30.06 -7.28
N PRO A 89 -5.42 30.61 -7.92
CA PRO A 89 -6.67 29.90 -8.20
C PRO A 89 -6.51 28.70 -9.15
N ARG A 90 -5.38 28.59 -9.86
CA ARG A 90 -5.07 27.44 -10.72
C ARG A 90 -4.60 26.22 -9.93
N GLN A 91 -4.26 26.38 -8.64
CA GLN A 91 -3.85 25.26 -7.80
C GLN A 91 -5.00 24.28 -7.52
N GLY A 92 -6.24 24.77 -7.35
CA GLY A 92 -7.40 23.90 -7.06
C GLY A 92 -7.59 22.79 -8.11
N PRO A 93 -7.74 23.12 -9.40
CA PRO A 93 -7.86 22.10 -10.45
C PRO A 93 -6.64 21.18 -10.60
N LEU A 94 -5.44 21.62 -10.20
CA LEU A 94 -4.25 20.76 -10.20
C LEU A 94 -4.27 19.77 -9.03
N GLN A 95 -4.73 20.21 -7.85
CA GLN A 95 -4.91 19.37 -6.67
C GLN A 95 -5.97 18.28 -6.94
N ASP A 96 -7.09 18.63 -7.59
CA ASP A 96 -8.12 17.64 -7.97
C ASP A 96 -7.56 16.54 -8.89
N GLN A 97 -6.70 16.94 -9.84
CA GLN A 97 -6.03 15.99 -10.74
C GLN A 97 -5.02 15.12 -10.00
N PHE A 98 -4.23 15.71 -9.11
CA PHE A 98 -3.30 15.00 -8.23
C PHE A 98 -4.03 13.95 -7.41
N GLU A 99 -5.09 14.36 -6.72
CA GLU A 99 -5.90 13.50 -5.87
C GLU A 99 -6.52 12.34 -6.66
N ARG A 100 -7.01 12.60 -7.88
CA ARG A 100 -7.56 11.57 -8.75
C ARG A 100 -6.52 10.50 -9.13
N ILE A 101 -5.29 10.89 -9.43
CA ILE A 101 -4.20 9.94 -9.74
C ILE A 101 -3.86 9.11 -8.49
N VAL A 102 -3.73 9.76 -7.34
CA VAL A 102 -3.44 9.08 -6.07
C VAL A 102 -4.57 8.11 -5.71
N ARG A 103 -5.85 8.50 -5.81
CA ARG A 103 -7.01 7.62 -5.56
C ARG A 103 -7.05 6.42 -6.50
N LYS A 104 -6.70 6.63 -7.78
CA LYS A 104 -6.58 5.55 -8.77
C LYS A 104 -5.48 4.57 -8.36
N TRP A 105 -4.30 5.07 -7.97
CA TRP A 105 -3.22 4.22 -7.46
C TRP A 105 -3.63 3.45 -6.20
N ILE A 106 -4.23 4.11 -5.20
CA ILE A 106 -4.73 3.46 -3.98
C ILE A 106 -5.69 2.32 -4.34
N SER A 107 -6.63 2.57 -5.25
CA SER A 107 -7.59 1.55 -5.67
C SER A 107 -6.90 0.36 -6.34
N GLN A 108 -5.88 0.59 -7.17
CA GLN A 108 -5.12 -0.50 -7.79
C GLN A 108 -4.32 -1.31 -6.77
N VAL A 109 -3.70 -0.65 -5.79
CA VAL A 109 -2.94 -1.29 -4.72
C VAL A 109 -3.86 -2.09 -3.79
N GLN A 110 -5.00 -1.53 -3.38
CA GLN A 110 -5.99 -2.23 -2.55
C GLN A 110 -6.57 -3.45 -3.27
N ARG A 111 -6.72 -3.41 -4.60
CA ARG A 111 -7.14 -4.58 -5.39
C ARG A 111 -6.13 -5.72 -5.40
N LEU A 112 -4.86 -5.44 -5.09
CA LEU A 112 -3.85 -6.47 -4.87
C LEU A 112 -3.92 -7.06 -3.46
N GLY A 113 -4.82 -6.58 -2.58
CA GLY A 113 -4.91 -7.00 -1.18
C GLY A 113 -3.91 -6.29 -0.26
N LEU A 114 -3.25 -5.24 -0.75
CA LEU A 114 -2.22 -4.48 -0.03
C LEU A 114 -2.83 -3.31 0.74
N ARG A 115 -2.26 -3.00 1.91
CA ARG A 115 -2.69 -1.86 2.72
C ARG A 115 -1.84 -0.64 2.40
N VAL A 116 -2.47 0.45 1.99
CA VAL A 116 -1.79 1.74 1.81
C VAL A 116 -1.74 2.47 3.16
N THR A 117 -0.55 2.86 3.59
CA THR A 117 -0.35 3.62 4.85
C THR A 117 -0.03 5.09 4.60
N GLY A 118 0.49 5.41 3.42
CA GLY A 118 0.88 6.77 3.02
C GLY A 118 1.08 6.88 1.52
N LEU A 119 1.45 8.07 1.05
CA LEU A 119 1.76 8.29 -0.36
C LEU A 119 2.99 7.45 -0.75
N TRP A 120 2.81 6.51 -1.66
CA TRP A 120 3.83 5.52 -2.07
C TRP A 120 4.30 4.57 -0.98
N GLU A 121 3.61 4.51 0.15
CA GLU A 121 3.90 3.62 1.26
C GLU A 121 2.82 2.55 1.36
N VAL A 122 3.24 1.29 1.31
CA VAL A 122 2.35 0.14 1.43
C VAL A 122 2.88 -0.86 2.44
N GLY A 123 1.95 -1.56 3.09
CA GLY A 123 2.18 -2.69 3.96
C GLY A 123 1.60 -3.97 3.36
N PHE A 124 2.41 -5.03 3.33
CA PHE A 124 1.92 -6.38 3.09
C PHE A 124 1.60 -6.99 4.45
N ASP A 125 0.33 -7.32 4.67
CA ASP A 125 -0.12 -7.97 5.90
C ASP A 125 0.41 -9.41 5.92
N THR A 126 1.12 -9.82 6.98
CA THR A 126 1.63 -11.19 7.13
C THR A 126 0.87 -11.98 8.20
N GLY A 127 -0.12 -11.38 8.87
CA GLY A 127 -0.81 -11.99 10.02
C GLY A 127 -0.15 -11.72 11.38
N ASP A 128 1.13 -11.33 11.40
CA ASP A 128 1.88 -10.91 12.61
C ASP A 128 2.25 -9.42 12.58
N GLY A 129 2.11 -8.79 11.41
CA GLY A 129 2.45 -7.40 11.19
C GLY A 129 2.42 -7.06 9.71
N TYR A 130 3.22 -6.05 9.34
CA TYR A 130 3.30 -5.55 7.98
C TYR A 130 4.74 -5.55 7.48
N LEU A 131 4.98 -6.16 6.32
CA LEU A 131 6.19 -5.88 5.54
C LEU A 131 6.03 -4.52 4.88
N CYS A 132 6.88 -3.58 5.25
CA CYS A 132 6.81 -2.21 4.75
C CYS A 132 7.58 -2.07 3.45
N TRP A 133 6.94 -1.43 2.48
CA TRP A 133 7.60 -0.99 1.25
C TRP A 133 7.27 0.46 0.96
N ARG A 134 8.28 1.21 0.53
CA ARG A 134 8.12 2.59 0.07
C ARG A 134 8.89 2.83 -1.21
N HIS A 135 8.31 3.54 -2.18
CA HIS A 135 9.09 4.00 -3.34
C HIS A 135 10.17 5.01 -2.91
N PRO A 136 11.44 4.92 -3.39
CA PRO A 136 11.98 4.06 -4.45
C PRO A 136 12.72 2.80 -3.96
N GLU A 137 12.40 2.25 -2.79
CA GLU A 137 13.05 1.04 -2.25
C GLU A 137 12.96 -0.14 -3.24
N LEU A 138 14.06 -0.88 -3.41
CA LEU A 138 14.14 -1.94 -4.42
C LEU A 138 13.55 -3.26 -3.96
N ARG A 139 13.54 -3.51 -2.65
CA ARG A 139 13.22 -4.79 -1.99
C ARG A 139 12.45 -4.53 -0.70
N LEU A 140 11.75 -5.56 -0.21
CA LEU A 140 11.19 -5.58 1.13
C LEU A 140 12.32 -5.77 2.14
N ALA A 141 12.67 -4.70 2.84
CA ALA A 141 13.80 -4.68 3.78
C ALA A 141 13.37 -4.36 5.22
N TYR A 142 12.11 -3.98 5.43
CA TYR A 142 11.61 -3.54 6.72
C TYR A 142 10.32 -4.25 7.09
N PHE A 143 10.17 -4.53 8.38
CA PHE A 143 8.98 -5.11 8.98
C PHE A 143 8.55 -4.27 10.18
N ARG A 144 7.25 -4.22 10.45
CA ARG A 144 6.68 -3.62 11.65
C ARG A 144 5.57 -4.51 12.21
N HIS A 145 5.43 -4.56 13.52
CA HIS A 145 4.32 -5.26 14.16
C HIS A 145 3.04 -4.42 14.12
N TYR A 146 1.91 -5.05 14.46
CA TYR A 146 0.65 -4.33 14.63
C TYR A 146 0.76 -3.30 15.76
N GLY A 147 0.28 -2.08 15.49
CA GLY A 147 0.30 -0.98 16.46
C GLY A 147 1.61 -0.18 16.52
N GLU A 148 2.65 -0.59 15.79
CA GLU A 148 3.89 0.19 15.68
C GLU A 148 3.82 1.22 14.56
N ASP A 149 4.33 2.42 14.84
CA ASP A 149 4.49 3.48 13.84
C ASP A 149 5.52 3.09 12.78
N PHE A 150 5.40 3.67 11.57
CA PHE A 150 6.33 3.41 10.47
C PHE A 150 7.79 3.73 10.85
N SER A 151 8.02 4.66 11.77
CA SER A 151 9.34 5.03 12.29
C SER A 151 10.03 3.94 13.11
N LEU A 152 9.26 3.01 13.70
CA LEU A 152 9.78 1.91 14.52
C LEU A 152 10.08 0.64 13.70
N ARG A 153 9.98 0.72 12.37
CA ARG A 153 10.24 -0.41 11.47
C ARG A 153 11.62 -1.02 11.72
N ARG A 154 11.66 -2.34 11.86
CA ARG A 154 12.87 -3.11 12.08
C ARG A 154 13.38 -3.68 10.76
N PRO A 155 14.71 -3.84 10.58
CA PRO A 155 15.26 -4.53 9.43
C PRO A 155 14.70 -5.95 9.35
N LEU A 156 14.22 -6.34 8.18
CA LEU A 156 13.61 -7.64 7.96
C LEU A 156 14.58 -8.79 8.29
N ALA A 157 15.85 -8.65 7.95
CA ALA A 157 16.88 -9.65 8.27
C ALA A 157 16.95 -9.93 9.77
N GLN A 158 16.96 -8.86 10.57
CA GLN A 158 17.02 -8.93 12.02
C GLN A 158 15.79 -9.66 12.60
N VAL A 159 14.58 -9.33 12.13
CA VAL A 159 13.34 -10.00 12.58
C VAL A 159 13.34 -11.49 12.22
N ILE A 160 13.82 -11.85 11.03
CA ILE A 160 13.91 -13.26 10.62
C ILE A 160 14.92 -14.03 11.48
N GLU A 161 16.05 -13.41 11.82
CA GLU A 161 17.07 -14.03 12.67
C GLU A 161 16.62 -14.19 14.12
N GLU A 162 15.93 -13.19 14.69
CA GLU A 162 15.48 -13.21 16.08
C GLU A 162 14.23 -14.07 16.29
N ASP A 163 13.20 -13.88 15.46
CA ASP A 163 11.86 -14.41 15.72
C ASP A 163 11.52 -15.64 14.85
N GLN A 164 12.29 -15.91 13.78
CA GLN A 164 12.06 -16.99 12.80
C GLN A 164 10.58 -17.23 12.46
N PRO A 165 9.84 -16.19 12.04
CA PRO A 165 8.40 -16.32 11.89
C PRO A 165 8.03 -17.19 10.69
N GLU A 166 6.91 -17.92 10.79
CA GLU A 166 6.47 -18.87 9.76
C GLU A 166 6.26 -18.21 8.39
N TRP A 167 5.76 -16.96 8.36
CA TRP A 167 5.55 -16.21 7.12
C TRP A 167 6.85 -15.93 6.34
N ALA A 168 8.03 -16.01 6.97
CA ALA A 168 9.30 -15.78 6.31
C ALA A 168 9.78 -16.98 5.48
N PHE A 169 9.28 -18.19 5.78
CA PHE A 169 9.77 -19.46 5.21
C PHE A 169 8.75 -20.18 4.32
N GLN A 170 7.53 -19.63 4.16
CA GLN A 170 6.47 -20.16 3.28
C GLN A 170 6.62 -19.74 1.81
#